data_AF-A0A8T1V974-F1
#
_entry.id   AF-A0A8T1V974-F1
#
_cell.length_a   1.000
_cell.length_b   1.000
_cell.length_c   1.000
_cell.angle_alpha   90.00
_cell.angle_beta   90.00
_cell.angle_gamma   90.00
#
_symmetry.space_group_name_H-M   'P 1'
#
loop_
_entity.id
_entity.type
_entity.pdbx_description
1 polymer ?
#
loop_
_entity_poly.entity_id
_entity_poly.type
_entity_poly.pdbx_seq_one_letter_code
_entity_poly.pdbx_strand_id
1 'polypeptide(L)'
;MMLARRLQQLRTLPAGLKLNAGPRLSPQIARGVSGKGNSEDWSDFNSVLKELRNISRENGLGGEMPDTKLLKQLGYGSLVLAIRKKHGGVVEVAAKLGTHKGHQTVDVHKKVSARANRRQKRQERLNRHDFY
;
A
#
# COMPACT_ATOMS: atom_id res chain seq x y z
N MET A 1 58.89 35.24 -11.89
CA MET A 1 57.97 35.22 -10.72
C MET A 1 57.73 33.75 -10.35
N MET A 2 58.39 33.28 -9.27
CA MET A 2 57.77 32.78 -8.03
C MET A 2 56.86 31.55 -8.24
N LEU A 3 57.34 30.32 -8.02
CA LEU A 3 57.44 29.59 -6.74
C LEU A 3 56.10 29.08 -6.17
N ALA A 4 56.08 27.75 -6.02
CA ALA A 4 55.66 27.02 -4.82
C ALA A 4 54.19 26.54 -4.67
N ARG A 5 54.11 25.19 -4.62
CA ARG A 5 53.51 24.36 -3.55
C ARG A 5 52.04 24.62 -3.22
N ARG A 6 51.19 23.59 -3.40
CA ARG A 6 50.56 22.89 -2.25
C ARG A 6 49.89 21.58 -2.65
N LEU A 7 50.53 20.47 -2.25
CA LEU A 7 49.88 19.20 -1.97
C LEU A 7 48.80 19.37 -0.89
N GLN A 8 47.92 18.36 -0.80
CA GLN A 8 47.04 18.02 0.33
C GLN A 8 45.69 18.82 0.33
N GLN A 9 44.49 18.25 0.45
CA GLN A 9 44.07 17.04 1.15
C GLN A 9 42.77 16.47 0.57
N LEU A 10 42.72 15.13 0.52
CA LEU A 10 41.51 14.33 0.54
C LEU A 10 40.56 14.85 1.63
N ARG A 11 39.37 15.34 1.25
CA ARG A 11 38.24 15.43 2.17
C ARG A 11 37.38 14.19 1.99
N THR A 12 37.78 13.16 2.72
CA THR A 12 36.88 12.12 3.21
C THR A 12 35.80 12.80 4.05
N LEU A 13 34.56 12.83 3.56
CA LEU A 13 33.41 13.12 4.41
C LEU A 13 32.94 11.82 5.07
N PRO A 14 32.65 11.85 6.38
CA PRO A 14 32.36 10.65 7.15
C PRO A 14 31.04 10.03 6.71
N ALA A 15 31.12 8.74 6.42
CA ALA A 15 30.01 7.82 6.58
C ALA A 15 29.49 7.92 8.02
N GLY A 16 28.17 8.07 8.17
CA GLY A 16 27.51 7.83 9.44
C GLY A 16 26.74 9.02 10.01
N LEU A 17 25.55 9.27 9.47
CA LEU A 17 24.40 9.58 10.32
C LEU A 17 23.40 8.44 10.16
N LYS A 18 23.64 7.40 10.98
CA LYS A 18 22.62 6.43 11.36
C LYS A 18 21.48 7.21 12.01
N LEU A 19 20.42 7.48 11.25
CA LEU A 19 19.14 7.74 11.89
C LEU A 19 18.67 6.41 12.47
N ASN A 20 18.58 6.45 13.79
CA ASN A 20 18.23 5.37 14.68
C ASN A 20 16.99 4.63 14.20
N ALA A 21 17.15 3.31 14.08
CA ALA A 21 16.25 2.29 14.58
C ALA A 21 14.85 2.79 15.00
N GLY A 22 13.97 2.98 14.01
CA GLY A 22 12.57 2.61 14.20
C GLY A 22 12.52 1.08 14.34
N PRO A 23 11.77 0.53 15.30
CA PRO A 23 11.78 -0.90 15.54
C PRO A 23 11.38 -1.64 14.26
N ARG A 24 12.20 -2.64 13.92
CA ARG A 24 11.81 -3.76 13.09
C ARG A 24 10.52 -4.33 13.70
N LEU A 25 9.37 -3.91 13.21
CA LEU A 25 8.13 -4.65 13.42
C LEU A 25 8.16 -5.83 12.44
N SER A 26 8.87 -6.86 12.90
CA SER A 26 8.52 -8.27 12.80
C SER A 26 7.85 -8.73 11.50
N PRO A 27 8.53 -9.54 10.67
CA PRO A 27 7.87 -10.43 9.73
C PRO A 27 7.29 -11.62 10.51
N GLN A 28 6.38 -11.39 11.46
CA GLN A 28 5.69 -12.43 12.22
C GLN A 28 4.44 -11.78 12.82
N ILE A 29 3.31 -11.94 12.13
CA ILE A 29 2.02 -12.38 12.65
C ILE A 29 1.21 -12.50 11.37
N ALA A 30 1.42 -13.60 10.65
CA ALA A 30 0.28 -14.30 10.11
C ALA A 30 -0.60 -14.60 11.33
N ARG A 31 -1.45 -13.64 11.71
CA ARG A 31 -2.61 -13.97 12.50
C ARG A 31 -3.37 -14.84 11.53
N GLY A 32 -3.21 -16.15 11.68
CA GLY A 32 -4.30 -17.04 11.45
C GLY A 32 -5.47 -16.40 12.18
N VAL A 33 -6.27 -15.64 11.44
CA VAL A 33 -7.68 -15.48 11.74
C VAL A 33 -8.20 -16.88 11.45
N SER A 34 -7.92 -17.83 12.35
CA SER A 34 -8.83 -18.09 13.45
C SER A 34 -10.21 -18.20 12.83
N GLY A 35 -10.46 -19.39 12.27
CA GLY A 35 -11.81 -19.95 12.29
C GLY A 35 -12.25 -20.13 13.75
N LYS A 36 -12.34 -19.03 14.50
CA LYS A 36 -13.19 -18.95 15.67
C LYS A 36 -14.54 -18.60 15.11
N GLY A 37 -15.31 -19.66 14.89
CA GLY A 37 -16.67 -19.60 14.41
C GLY A 37 -17.46 -18.58 15.21
N ASN A 38 -18.11 -17.69 14.48
CA ASN A 38 -19.55 -17.70 14.36
C ASN A 38 -19.85 -17.33 12.90
N SER A 39 -21.04 -17.64 12.42
CA SER A 39 -21.52 -17.12 11.13
C SER A 39 -21.55 -15.59 11.24
N GLU A 40 -20.42 -14.93 10.97
CA GLU A 40 -20.31 -13.47 11.07
C GLU A 40 -21.15 -12.93 9.92
N ASP A 41 -22.39 -12.57 10.24
CA ASP A 41 -23.31 -11.96 9.31
C ASP A 41 -22.75 -10.62 8.91
N TRP A 42 -21.94 -10.62 7.85
CA TRP A 42 -21.51 -9.42 7.14
C TRP A 42 -22.70 -8.68 6.48
N SER A 43 -23.92 -9.04 6.84
CA SER A 43 -25.16 -8.28 6.61
C SER A 43 -25.16 -7.00 7.42
N ASP A 44 -24.58 -7.00 8.62
CA ASP A 44 -24.57 -5.81 9.48
C ASP A 44 -23.42 -4.87 9.13
N PHE A 45 -23.79 -3.64 8.80
CA PHE A 45 -22.83 -2.60 8.42
C PHE A 45 -21.91 -2.19 9.58
N ASN A 46 -22.42 -2.20 10.82
CA ASN A 46 -21.65 -1.82 12.00
C ASN A 46 -20.48 -2.80 12.27
N SER A 47 -20.71 -4.09 12.06
CA SER A 47 -19.68 -5.13 12.20
C SER A 47 -18.56 -4.94 11.16
N VAL A 48 -18.95 -4.66 9.90
CA VAL A 48 -18.00 -4.34 8.82
C VAL A 48 -17.17 -3.10 9.14
N LEU A 49 -17.80 -2.03 9.64
CA LEU A 49 -17.10 -0.80 10.01
C LEU A 49 -16.11 -1.00 11.15
N LYS A 50 -16.49 -1.77 12.17
CA LYS A 50 -15.62 -2.07 13.31
C LYS A 50 -14.36 -2.81 12.86
N GLU A 51 -14.53 -3.82 12.02
CA GLU A 51 -13.40 -4.58 11.47
C GLU A 51 -12.52 -3.71 10.57
N LEU A 52 -13.10 -2.89 9.70
CA LEU A 52 -12.32 -1.96 8.87
C LEU A 52 -11.50 -0.96 9.71
N ARG A 53 -12.07 -0.46 10.82
CA ARG A 53 -11.35 0.42 11.76
C ARG A 53 -10.22 -0.31 12.48
N ASN A 54 -10.44 -1.56 12.90
CA ASN A 54 -9.40 -2.38 13.52
C ASN A 54 -8.25 -2.60 12.55
N ILE A 55 -8.54 -3.02 11.31
CA ILE A 55 -7.56 -3.22 10.26
C ILE A 55 -6.80 -1.92 9.96
N SER A 56 -7.52 -0.78 9.89
CA SER A 56 -6.89 0.52 9.64
C SER A 56 -5.90 0.90 10.76
N ARG A 57 -6.27 0.67 12.02
CA ARG A 57 -5.38 0.90 13.18
C ARG A 57 -4.17 -0.03 13.16
N GLU A 58 -4.37 -1.31 12.90
CA GLU A 58 -3.30 -2.32 12.87
C GLU A 58 -2.27 -2.05 11.77
N ASN A 59 -2.70 -1.48 10.63
CA ASN A 59 -1.81 -1.15 9.52
C ASN A 59 -1.28 0.30 9.57
N GLY A 60 -1.56 1.05 10.65
CA GLY A 60 -1.09 2.43 10.79
C GLY A 60 -1.72 3.42 9.81
N LEU A 61 -2.90 3.12 9.26
CA LEU A 61 -3.60 3.95 8.26
C LEU A 61 -4.40 5.10 8.90
N GLY A 62 -4.28 5.33 10.21
CA GLY A 62 -4.86 6.51 10.86
C GLY A 62 -6.39 6.61 10.82
N GLY A 63 -7.11 5.53 10.52
CA GLY A 63 -8.55 5.54 10.32
C GLY A 63 -8.99 5.69 8.86
N GLU A 64 -8.04 5.77 7.93
CA GLU A 64 -8.35 5.73 6.50
C GLU A 64 -8.86 4.37 6.05
N MET A 65 -9.66 4.35 4.98
CA MET A 65 -10.18 3.11 4.44
C MET A 65 -9.05 2.25 3.83
N PRO A 66 -8.86 1.00 4.31
CA PRO A 66 -7.86 0.08 3.78
C PRO A 66 -8.05 -0.19 2.28
N ASP A 67 -6.95 -0.33 1.53
CA ASP A 67 -7.05 -0.70 0.12
C ASP A 67 -7.54 -2.15 -0.03
N THR A 68 -8.32 -2.37 -1.08
CA THR A 68 -8.85 -3.69 -1.43
C THR A 68 -7.76 -4.72 -1.71
N LYS A 69 -6.58 -4.29 -2.19
CA LYS A 69 -5.43 -5.17 -2.39
C LYS A 69 -4.85 -5.63 -1.06
N LEU A 70 -4.70 -4.70 -0.11
CA LEU A 70 -4.22 -4.99 1.24
C LEU A 70 -5.16 -5.98 1.95
N LEU A 71 -6.47 -5.74 1.88
CA LEU A 71 -7.48 -6.64 2.47
C LEU A 71 -7.38 -8.07 1.89
N LYS A 72 -7.13 -8.20 0.59
CA LYS A 72 -6.94 -9.52 -0.04
C LYS A 72 -5.64 -10.19 0.40
N GLN A 73 -4.55 -9.44 0.54
CA GLN A 73 -3.26 -9.97 1.01
C GLN A 73 -3.34 -10.46 2.45
N LEU A 74 -4.15 -9.78 3.28
CA LEU A 74 -4.40 -10.14 4.68
C LEU A 74 -5.43 -11.27 4.86
N GLY A 75 -6.02 -11.78 3.78
CA GLY A 75 -6.99 -12.89 3.84
C GLY A 75 -8.45 -12.47 4.06
N TYR A 76 -8.76 -11.17 4.12
CA TYR A 76 -10.12 -10.63 4.30
C TYR A 76 -10.93 -10.62 2.98
N GLY A 77 -10.85 -11.70 2.19
CA GLY A 77 -11.54 -11.81 0.90
C GLY A 77 -13.07 -11.82 1.04
N SER A 78 -13.59 -12.48 2.08
CA SER A 78 -15.02 -12.53 2.43
C SER A 78 -15.57 -11.14 2.77
N LEU A 79 -14.84 -10.36 3.56
CA LEU A 79 -15.17 -8.97 3.90
C LEU A 79 -15.25 -8.09 2.65
N VAL A 80 -14.28 -8.21 1.73
CA VAL A 80 -14.29 -7.49 0.45
C VAL A 80 -15.52 -7.86 -0.38
N LEU A 81 -15.90 -9.14 -0.39
CA LEU A 81 -17.09 -9.60 -1.11
C LEU A 81 -18.38 -9.05 -0.49
N ALA A 82 -18.48 -9.03 0.84
CA ALA A 82 -19.62 -8.47 1.55
C ALA A 82 -19.77 -6.98 1.30
N ILE A 83 -18.67 -6.20 1.36
CA ILE A 83 -18.68 -4.77 1.03
C ILE A 83 -19.24 -4.54 -0.38
N ARG A 84 -18.81 -5.35 -1.36
CA ARG A 84 -19.24 -5.23 -2.75
C ARG A 84 -20.69 -5.63 -2.99
N LYS A 85 -21.17 -6.69 -2.34
CA LYS A 85 -22.50 -7.27 -2.61
C LYS A 85 -23.60 -6.70 -1.72
N LYS A 86 -23.30 -6.38 -0.45
CA LYS A 86 -24.30 -6.04 0.57
C LYS A 86 -24.31 -4.55 0.93
N HIS A 87 -23.16 -3.87 0.87
CA HIS A 87 -23.00 -2.51 1.41
C HIS A 87 -22.74 -1.43 0.36
N GLY A 88 -23.20 -1.66 -0.88
CA GLY A 88 -23.10 -0.67 -1.98
C GLY A 88 -21.69 -0.42 -2.53
N GLY A 89 -20.71 -1.19 -2.06
CA GLY A 89 -19.34 -1.15 -2.57
C GLY A 89 -18.39 -0.26 -1.79
N VAL A 90 -17.14 -0.25 -2.24
CA VAL A 90 -16.01 0.37 -1.52
C VAL A 90 -16.18 1.87 -1.36
N VAL A 91 -16.80 2.54 -2.34
CA VAL A 91 -16.97 4.00 -2.33
C VAL A 91 -17.96 4.44 -1.26
N GLU A 92 -19.08 3.74 -1.13
CA GLU A 92 -20.11 4.07 -0.14
C GLU A 92 -19.59 3.82 1.29
N VAL A 93 -18.90 2.69 1.49
CA VAL A 93 -18.26 2.39 2.78
C VAL A 93 -17.17 3.41 3.10
N ALA A 94 -16.38 3.86 2.12
CA ALA A 94 -15.37 4.91 2.31
C ALA A 94 -15.99 6.23 2.74
N ALA A 95 -17.11 6.62 2.11
CA ALA A 95 -17.86 7.83 2.46
C ALA A 95 -18.38 7.76 3.90
N LYS A 96 -18.93 6.62 4.32
CA LYS A 96 -19.40 6.40 5.69
C LYS A 96 -18.26 6.35 6.72
N LEU A 97 -17.06 5.96 6.31
CA LEU A 97 -15.83 6.08 7.10
C LEU A 97 -15.28 7.52 7.18
N GLY A 98 -15.86 8.46 6.43
CA GLY A 98 -15.37 9.85 6.35
C GLY A 98 -14.13 10.00 5.45
N THR A 99 -13.80 8.98 4.66
CA THR A 99 -12.59 8.93 3.83
C THR A 99 -12.98 9.14 2.37
N HIS A 100 -12.85 10.38 1.90
CA HIS A 100 -13.15 10.71 0.52
C HIS A 100 -11.92 10.47 -0.37
N LYS A 101 -11.94 9.41 -1.18
CA LYS A 101 -11.01 9.32 -2.31
C LYS A 101 -11.50 10.31 -3.37
N GLY A 102 -10.81 11.43 -3.53
CA GLY A 102 -11.15 12.43 -4.56
C GLY A 102 -11.25 11.76 -5.94
N HIS A 103 -12.33 12.07 -6.68
CA HIS A 103 -12.60 11.53 -8.02
C HIS A 103 -11.42 11.71 -8.98
N GLN A 104 -10.63 12.77 -8.82
CA GLN A 104 -9.46 13.01 -9.66
C GLN A 104 -8.33 11.98 -9.46
N THR A 105 -8.19 11.44 -8.24
CA THR A 105 -7.10 10.52 -7.88
C THR A 105 -7.27 9.16 -8.55
N VAL A 106 -8.51 8.68 -8.72
CA VAL A 106 -8.82 7.41 -9.38
C VAL A 106 -8.56 7.46 -10.89
N ASP A 107 -8.91 8.55 -11.56
CA ASP A 107 -8.66 8.74 -12.99
C ASP A 107 -7.16 8.79 -13.31
N VAL A 108 -6.38 9.49 -12.49
CA VAL A 108 -4.92 9.53 -12.61
C VAL A 108 -4.34 8.14 -12.41
N HIS A 109 -4.79 7.39 -11.39
CA HIS A 109 -4.30 6.03 -11.11
C HIS A 109 -4.56 5.07 -12.28
N LYS A 110 -5.72 5.15 -12.92
CA LYS A 110 -6.05 4.36 -14.13
C LYS A 110 -5.09 4.69 -15.28
N LYS A 111 -4.79 5.97 -15.50
CA LYS A 111 -3.84 6.41 -16.54
C LYS A 111 -2.40 5.95 -16.23
N VAL A 112 -1.97 6.05 -14.97
CA VAL A 112 -0.62 5.65 -14.53
C VAL A 112 -0.41 4.15 -14.65
N SER A 113 -1.35 3.34 -14.16
CA SER A 113 -1.29 1.87 -14.27
C SER A 113 -1.29 1.40 -15.72
N ALA A 114 -2.16 1.97 -16.57
CA ALA A 114 -2.15 1.67 -18.00
C ALA A 114 -0.81 2.04 -18.67
N ARG A 115 -0.20 3.16 -18.27
CA ARG A 115 1.13 3.57 -18.76
C ARG A 115 2.24 2.61 -18.29
N ALA A 116 2.19 2.16 -17.04
CA ALA A 116 3.13 1.18 -16.50
C ALA A 116 3.06 -0.16 -17.28
N ASN A 117 1.85 -0.68 -17.50
CA ASN A 117 1.65 -1.92 -18.27
C ASN A 117 2.16 -1.80 -19.72
N ARG A 118 1.96 -0.64 -20.37
CA ARG A 118 2.51 -0.38 -21.71
C ARG A 118 4.04 -0.35 -21.71
N ARG A 119 4.66 0.28 -20.71
CA ARG A 119 6.12 0.30 -20.57
C ARG A 119 6.68 -1.11 -20.33
N GLN A 120 6.03 -1.89 -19.48
CA GLN A 120 6.41 -3.28 -19.24
C GLN A 120 6.34 -4.11 -20.51
N LYS A 121 5.21 -4.07 -21.26
CA LYS A 121 5.10 -4.75 -22.55
C LYS A 121 6.16 -4.32 -23.55
N ARG A 122 6.50 -3.02 -23.59
CA ARG A 122 7.59 -2.52 -24.44
C ARG A 122 8.93 -3.10 -24.00
N GLN A 123 9.22 -3.12 -22.69
CA GLN A 123 10.44 -3.73 -22.16
C GLN A 123 10.53 -5.22 -22.49
N GLU A 124 9.43 -5.96 -22.36
CA GLU A 124 9.34 -7.37 -22.73
C GLU A 124 9.59 -7.59 -24.24
N ARG A 125 9.14 -6.68 -25.11
CA ARG A 125 9.46 -6.72 -26.55
C ARG A 125 10.94 -6.43 -26.82
N LEU A 126 11.50 -5.42 -26.16
CA LEU A 126 12.93 -5.09 -26.27
C LEU A 126 13.81 -6.26 -25.80
N ASN A 127 13.48 -6.86 -24.65
CA ASN A 127 14.19 -8.03 -24.11
C ASN A 127 14.11 -9.24 -25.04
N ARG A 128 13.00 -9.39 -25.78
CA ARG A 128 12.83 -10.44 -26.79
C ARG A 128 13.42 -10.09 -28.15
N HIS A 129 14.05 -8.90 -28.30
CA HIS A 129 14.51 -8.36 -29.58
C HIS A 129 13.44 -8.40 -30.68
N ASP A 130 12.17 -8.24 -30.28
CA ASP A 130 10.98 -8.39 -31.12
C ASP A 130 10.61 -7.03 -31.75
N PHE A 131 11.49 -6.58 -32.65
CA PHE A 131 11.47 -5.25 -33.26
C PHE A 131 10.64 -5.14 -34.55
N TYR A 132 10.13 -6.25 -35.09
CA TYR A 132 9.39 -6.31 -36.35
C TYR A 132 7.93 -6.68 -36.12
#